data_AF-A0A851KXD1-F1
#
_entry.id   AF-A0A851KXD1-F1
#
_cell.length_a   1.000
_cell.length_b   1.000
_cell.length_c   1.000
_cell.angle_alpha   90.00
_cell.angle_beta   90.00
_cell.angle_gamma   90.00
#
_symmetry.space_group_name_H-M   'P 1'
#
loop_
_entity.id
_entity.type
_entity.pdbx_description
1 polymer ?
#
loop_
_entity_poly.entity_id
_entity_poly.type
_entity_poly.pdbx_seq_one_letter_code
_entity_poly.pdbx_strand_id
1 'polypeptide(L)'
;DGVGQGRGIKCSLCTKVLKKIQSLAGDNPDESAVAAALQKGCRMLGRVLGKVCQRLMNKYRDQIKEELQNGDTPRDICTAMGICRS
;
A
#
# COMPACT_ATOMS: atom_id res chain seq x y z
N ASP A 1 24.30 2.32 16.70
CA ASP A 1 23.59 2.36 15.40
C ASP A 1 22.19 1.75 15.48
N GLY A 2 21.15 2.56 15.76
CA GLY A 2 19.78 2.06 15.98
C GLY A 2 18.74 2.49 14.95
N VAL A 3 19.13 3.23 13.91
CA VAL A 3 18.20 3.91 12.98
C VAL A 3 18.23 3.31 11.56
N GLY A 4 18.37 1.98 11.47
CA GLY A 4 18.25 1.24 10.19
C GLY A 4 16.91 0.52 9.99
N GLN A 5 16.12 0.34 11.05
CA GLN A 5 15.07 -0.68 11.09
C GLN A 5 13.65 -0.15 10.80
N GLY A 6 13.42 1.17 10.95
CA GLY A 6 12.10 1.76 10.75
C GLY A 6 11.62 1.79 9.29
N ARG A 7 12.53 1.80 8.31
CA ARG A 7 12.18 1.91 6.88
C ARG A 7 11.91 0.55 6.25
N GLY A 8 12.66 -0.49 6.65
CA GLY A 8 12.38 -1.87 6.27
C GLY A 8 11.00 -2.35 6.77
N ILE A 9 10.64 -1.98 8.00
CA ILE A 9 9.31 -2.28 8.57
C ILE A 9 8.21 -1.57 7.76
N LYS A 10 8.38 -0.28 7.43
CA LYS A 10 7.42 0.47 6.61
C LYS A 10 7.26 -0.14 5.21
N CYS A 11 8.35 -0.53 4.57
CA CYS A 11 8.34 -1.19 3.26
C CYS A 11 7.67 -2.58 3.32
N SER A 12 7.96 -3.38 4.34
CA SER A 12 7.33 -4.69 4.53
C SER A 12 5.83 -4.58 4.82
N LEU A 13 5.41 -3.56 5.57
CA LEU A 13 3.99 -3.25 5.78
C LEU A 13 3.31 -2.83 4.48
N CYS A 14 3.93 -1.92 3.72
CA CYS A 14 3.37 -1.46 2.45
C CYS A 14 3.21 -2.62 1.45
N THR A 15 4.26 -3.42 1.25
CA THR A 15 4.22 -4.56 0.33
C THR A 15 3.21 -5.61 0.77
N LYS A 16 3.05 -5.88 2.08
CA LYS A 16 1.98 -6.74 2.60
C LYS A 16 0.59 -6.19 2.32
N VAL A 17 0.38 -4.89 2.52
CA VAL A 17 -0.91 -4.23 2.25
C VAL A 17 -1.23 -4.33 0.76
N LEU A 18 -0.29 -3.99 -0.11
CA LEU A 18 -0.49 -4.06 -1.57
C LEU A 18 -0.68 -5.47 -2.08
N LYS A 19 0.08 -6.45 -1.58
CA LYS A 19 -0.15 -7.87 -1.92
C LYS A 19 -1.54 -8.34 -1.51
N LYS A 20 -2.04 -7.87 -0.36
CA LYS A 20 -3.41 -8.15 0.08
C LYS A 20 -4.44 -7.46 -0.83
N ILE A 21 -4.16 -6.24 -1.29
CA ILE A 21 -5.02 -5.51 -2.23
C ILE A 21 -5.09 -6.24 -3.56
N GLN A 22 -3.95 -6.60 -4.15
CA GLN A 22 -3.89 -7.37 -5.40
C GLN A 22 -4.69 -8.68 -5.28
N SER A 23 -4.54 -9.38 -4.15
CA SER A 23 -5.30 -10.62 -3.88
C SER A 23 -6.80 -10.41 -3.65
N LEU A 24 -7.23 -9.25 -3.15
CA LEU A 24 -8.65 -8.95 -2.89
C LEU A 24 -9.35 -8.33 -4.09
N ALA A 25 -8.61 -7.55 -4.87
CA ALA A 25 -9.15 -6.69 -5.91
C ALA A 25 -8.98 -7.31 -7.31
N GLY A 26 -8.11 -8.32 -7.46
CA GLY A 26 -7.93 -9.10 -8.69
C GLY A 26 -7.14 -8.37 -9.77
N ASP A 27 -7.11 -8.93 -10.98
CA ASP A 27 -6.40 -8.39 -12.15
C ASP A 27 -6.94 -7.02 -12.60
N ASN A 28 -8.22 -6.74 -12.36
CA ASN A 28 -8.86 -5.50 -12.77
C ASN A 28 -9.65 -4.89 -11.61
N PRO A 29 -8.94 -4.29 -10.65
CA PRO A 29 -9.59 -3.79 -9.45
C PRO A 29 -10.33 -2.49 -9.75
N ASP A 30 -11.63 -2.47 -9.45
CA ASP A 30 -12.40 -1.23 -9.47
C ASP A 30 -11.94 -0.29 -8.34
N GLU A 31 -12.17 1.01 -8.51
CA GLU A 31 -11.80 2.03 -7.54
C GLU A 31 -12.28 1.64 -6.14
N SER A 32 -13.53 1.18 -6.02
CA SER A 32 -14.15 0.80 -4.74
C SER A 32 -13.47 -0.41 -4.09
N ALA A 33 -13.05 -1.39 -4.89
CA ALA A 33 -12.30 -2.57 -4.42
C ALA A 33 -10.93 -2.17 -3.87
N VAL A 34 -10.21 -1.29 -4.59
CA VAL A 34 -8.91 -0.75 -4.14
C VAL A 34 -9.08 0.00 -2.81
N ALA A 35 -10.08 0.88 -2.67
CA ALA A 35 -10.33 1.57 -1.40
C ALA A 35 -10.62 0.63 -0.24
N ALA A 36 -11.51 -0.34 -0.43
CA ALA A 36 -11.89 -1.27 0.63
C ALA A 36 -10.69 -2.09 1.12
N ALA A 37 -9.83 -2.51 0.19
CA ALA A 37 -8.64 -3.28 0.49
C ALA A 37 -7.55 -2.42 1.18
N LEU A 38 -7.35 -1.17 0.72
CA LEU A 38 -6.49 -0.18 1.39
C LEU A 38 -6.98 0.10 2.82
N GLN A 39 -8.28 0.27 3.00
CA GLN A 39 -8.90 0.54 4.30
C GLN A 39 -8.67 -0.61 5.27
N LYS A 40 -8.84 -1.87 4.82
CA LYS A 40 -8.52 -3.07 5.60
C LYS A 40 -7.04 -3.15 5.94
N GLY A 41 -6.16 -2.87 4.98
CA GLY A 41 -4.71 -2.82 5.20
C GLY A 41 -4.30 -1.80 6.25
N CYS A 42 -4.80 -0.57 6.14
CA CYS A 42 -4.51 0.52 7.06
C CYS A 42 -5.04 0.28 8.47
N ARG A 43 -6.17 -0.42 8.62
CA ARG A 43 -6.76 -0.71 9.94
C ARG A 43 -5.85 -1.61 10.80
N MET A 44 -4.99 -2.42 10.17
CA MET A 44 -4.00 -3.25 10.88
C MET A 44 -2.88 -2.43 11.54
N LEU A 45 -2.68 -1.17 11.13
CA LEU A 45 -1.65 -0.30 11.70
C LEU A 45 -2.09 0.39 13.01
N GLY A 46 -3.32 0.16 13.47
CA GLY A 46 -3.89 0.81 14.64
C GLY A 46 -4.45 2.21 14.34
N ARG A 47 -4.97 2.88 15.38
CA ARG A 47 -5.85 4.05 15.21
C ARG A 47 -5.14 5.29 14.62
N VAL A 48 -3.90 5.56 15.05
CA VAL A 48 -3.14 6.76 14.62
C VAL A 48 -2.50 6.55 13.26
N LEU A 49 -1.71 5.48 13.09
CA LEU A 49 -1.05 5.14 11.82
C LEU A 49 -2.07 4.77 10.75
N GLY A 50 -3.19 4.15 11.12
CA GLY A 50 -4.28 3.84 10.19
C GLY A 50 -4.88 5.08 9.54
N LYS A 51 -5.07 6.18 10.28
CA LYS A 51 -5.53 7.46 9.69
C LYS A 51 -4.53 8.05 8.71
N VAL A 52 -3.23 7.96 9.03
CA VAL A 52 -2.16 8.45 8.14
C VAL A 52 -2.09 7.58 6.87
N CYS A 53 -2.14 6.26 7.05
CA CYS A 53 -2.19 5.29 5.95
C CYS A 53 -3.39 5.54 5.05
N GLN A 54 -4.60 5.72 5.60
CA GLN A 54 -5.79 6.01 4.80
C GLN A 54 -5.62 7.28 3.97
N ARG A 55 -5.04 8.35 4.52
CA ARG A 55 -4.79 9.57 3.75
C ARG A 55 -3.78 9.36 2.63
N LEU A 56 -2.69 8.63 2.87
CA LEU A 56 -1.71 8.30 1.85
C LEU A 56 -2.32 7.42 0.77
N MET A 57 -2.96 6.33 1.17
CA MET A 57 -3.62 5.39 0.26
C MET A 57 -4.70 6.06 -0.59
N ASN A 58 -5.47 7.01 -0.03
CA ASN A 58 -6.49 7.73 -0.79
C ASN A 58 -5.86 8.72 -1.78
N LYS A 59 -4.69 9.29 -1.46
CA LYS A 59 -3.93 10.15 -2.36
C LYS A 59 -3.31 9.37 -3.53
N TYR A 60 -2.83 8.15 -3.25
CA TYR A 60 -2.19 7.29 -4.25
C TYR A 60 -3.15 6.26 -4.86
N ARG A 61 -4.47 6.37 -4.62
CA ARG A 61 -5.44 5.34 -4.99
C ARG A 61 -5.48 5.09 -6.49
N ASP A 62 -5.55 6.16 -7.28
CA ASP A 62 -5.56 6.09 -8.74
C ASP A 62 -4.25 5.50 -9.27
N GLN A 63 -3.13 5.95 -8.73
CA GLN A 63 -1.82 5.40 -9.10
C GLN A 63 -1.71 3.92 -8.75
N ILE A 64 -2.12 3.50 -7.53
CA ILE A 64 -2.11 2.09 -7.12
C ILE A 64 -3.01 1.25 -8.03
N LYS A 65 -4.17 1.78 -8.43
CA LYS A 65 -5.08 1.11 -9.37
C LYS A 65 -4.41 0.92 -10.73
N GLU A 66 -3.84 1.97 -11.29
CA GLU A 66 -3.16 1.93 -12.58
C GLU A 66 -1.97 0.95 -12.56
N GLU A 67 -1.16 0.99 -11.52
CA GLU A 67 -0.01 0.10 -11.35
C GLU A 67 -0.47 -1.36 -11.14
N LEU A 68 -1.55 -1.58 -10.39
CA LEU A 68 -2.16 -2.92 -10.26
C LEU A 68 -2.66 -3.45 -11.62
N GLN A 69 -3.24 -2.58 -12.45
CA GLN A 69 -3.69 -2.91 -13.81
C GLN A 69 -2.53 -3.14 -14.78
N ASN A 70 -1.41 -2.45 -14.58
CA ASN A 70 -0.16 -2.65 -15.32
C ASN A 70 0.61 -3.91 -14.88
N GLY A 71 0.17 -4.56 -13.79
CA GLY A 71 0.83 -5.76 -13.26
C GLY A 71 2.08 -5.46 -12.42
N ASP A 72 2.22 -4.23 -11.93
CA ASP A 72 3.36 -3.84 -11.10
C ASP A 72 3.43 -4.63 -9.79
N THR A 73 4.66 -4.80 -9.32
CA THR A 73 4.88 -5.53 -8.08
C THR A 73 4.48 -4.67 -6.88
N PRO A 74 4.02 -5.28 -5.78
CA PRO A 74 3.78 -4.56 -4.52
C PRO A 74 4.98 -3.73 -4.05
N ARG A 75 6.21 -4.10 -4.42
CA ARG A 75 7.42 -3.38 -4.06
C ARG A 75 7.62 -2.13 -4.92
N ASP A 76 7.38 -2.18 -6.22
CA ASP A 76 7.47 -1.04 -7.13
C ASP A 76 6.51 0.07 -6.70
N ILE A 77 5.25 -0.26 -6.51
CA ILE A 77 4.23 0.70 -6.09
C ILE A 77 4.61 1.33 -4.73
N CYS A 78 5.13 0.52 -3.79
CA CYS A 78 5.63 1.03 -2.51
C CYS A 78 6.90 1.89 -2.62
N THR A 79 7.70 1.69 -3.67
CA THR A 79 8.89 2.49 -3.99
C THR A 79 8.47 3.80 -4.65
N ALA A 80 7.50 3.76 -5.56
CA ALA A 80 6.85 4.93 -6.18
C ALA A 80 6.20 5.85 -5.13
N MET A 81 5.61 5.26 -4.07
CA MET A 81 5.08 6.02 -2.92
C MET A 81 6.17 6.56 -1.97
N GLY A 82 7.46 6.29 -2.23
CA GLY A 82 8.59 6.70 -1.38
C GLY A 82 8.67 5.99 -0.03
N ILE A 83 7.96 4.86 0.11
CA ILE A 83 7.90 4.07 1.36
C ILE A 83 9.05 3.07 1.39
N CYS A 84 9.23 2.32 0.31
CA CYS A 84 10.40 1.50 0.05
C CYS A 84 11.51 2.36 -0.57
N ARG A 85 12.76 1.97 -0.34
CA ARG A 85 13.91 2.53 -1.05
C ARG A 85 14.19 1.62 -2.25
N SER A 86 14.39 2.21 -3.42
CA SER A 86 14.80 1.51 -4.65
C SER A 86 15.99 0.59 -4.39
#